data_AF-A0A655G0K8-F1
#
_entry.id   AF-A0A655G0K8-F1
#
_cell.length_a   1.000
_cell.length_b   1.000
_cell.length_c   1.000
_cell.angle_alpha   90.00
_cell.angle_beta   90.00
_cell.angle_gamma   90.00
#
_symmetry.space_group_name_H-M   'P 1'
#
loop_
_entity.id
_entity.type
_entity.pdbx_description
1 polymer ?
#
loop_
_entity_poly.entity_id
_entity_poly.type
_entity_poly.pdbx_seq_one_letter_code
_entity_poly.pdbx_strand_id
1 'polypeptide(L)'
;MHEEVVRGSLDELAIWAAGGVLGEITVVVAGAAPHAELSSLIAQVEEFVAAGIRVKDACSEVAAAHPGVRTRQLYDAVLQSRRETGGPAQP
;
A
#
# COMPACT_ATOMS: atom_id res chain seq x y z
N MET A 1 22.34 -31.34 20.53
CA MET A 1 21.28 -30.45 20.06
C MET A 1 21.96 -29.38 19.21
N HIS A 2 21.58 -29.22 17.95
CA HIS A 2 22.19 -28.25 17.03
C HIS A 2 21.14 -27.19 16.75
N GLU A 3 21.37 -25.97 17.22
CA GLU A 3 20.53 -24.81 16.91
C GLU A 3 21.35 -23.92 15.99
N GLU A 4 20.82 -23.62 14.81
CA GLU A 4 21.46 -22.79 13.80
C GLU A 4 20.59 -21.55 13.57
N VAL A 5 21.18 -20.37 13.78
CA VAL A 5 20.51 -19.07 13.57
C VAL A 5 21.18 -18.34 12.43
N VAL A 6 20.48 -18.24 11.31
CA VAL A 6 20.92 -17.51 10.11
C VAL A 6 20.14 -16.21 9.98
N ARG A 7 20.83 -15.11 9.67
CA ARG A 7 20.21 -13.79 9.44
C ARG A 7 20.63 -13.28 8.07
N GLY A 8 19.67 -12.78 7.32
CA GLY A 8 19.90 -12.24 5.98
C GLY A 8 18.59 -11.76 5.37
N SER A 9 18.70 -11.27 4.14
CA SER A 9 17.54 -11.04 3.27
C SER A 9 16.84 -12.36 2.94
N LEU A 10 15.58 -12.26 2.49
CA LEU A 10 14.81 -13.44 2.07
C LEU A 10 15.53 -14.24 0.97
N ASP A 11 16.20 -13.56 0.04
CA ASP A 11 16.93 -14.20 -1.05
C ASP A 11 18.16 -14.97 -0.54
N GLU A 12 18.93 -14.38 0.37
CA GLU A 12 20.08 -15.06 0.98
C GLU A 12 19.65 -16.30 1.78
N LEU A 13 18.55 -16.20 2.53
CA LEU A 13 18.00 -17.33 3.28
C LEU A 13 17.45 -18.42 2.35
N ALA A 14 16.83 -18.05 1.23
CA ALA A 14 16.37 -18.99 0.22
C ALA A 14 17.54 -19.75 -0.43
N ILE A 15 18.63 -19.05 -0.73
CA ILE A 15 19.87 -19.65 -1.25
C ILE A 15 20.49 -20.60 -0.22
N TRP A 16 20.58 -20.18 1.05
CA TRP A 16 21.09 -21.01 2.13
C TRP A 16 20.27 -22.30 2.30
N ALA A 17 18.94 -22.20 2.27
CA ALA A 17 18.04 -23.34 2.42
C ALA A 17 17.97 -24.26 1.19
N ALA A 18 18.54 -23.87 0.04
CA ALA A 18 18.46 -24.62 -1.21
C ALA A 18 19.10 -26.01 -1.13
N GLY A 19 20.08 -26.19 -0.24
CA GLY A 19 20.71 -27.49 0.05
C GLY A 19 19.85 -28.44 0.88
N GLY A 20 18.67 -28.00 1.33
CA GLY A 20 17.82 -28.71 2.28
C GLY A 20 18.16 -28.38 3.72
N VAL A 21 17.13 -28.27 4.55
CA VAL A 21 17.25 -28.02 5.99
C VAL A 21 16.63 -29.20 6.73
N LEU A 22 17.24 -29.60 7.84
CA LEU A 22 16.81 -30.75 8.63
C LEU A 22 15.89 -30.31 9.77
N GLY A 23 14.73 -30.94 9.89
CA GLY A 23 13.78 -30.71 10.99
C GLY A 23 12.87 -29.49 10.79
N GLU A 24 12.30 -29.02 11.89
CA GLU A 24 11.44 -27.83 11.92
C GLU A 24 12.27 -26.54 11.84
N ILE A 25 11.79 -25.56 11.08
CA ILE A 25 12.44 -24.24 10.93
C ILE A 25 11.45 -23.16 11.37
N THR A 26 11.94 -22.19 12.14
CA THR A 26 11.22 -20.95 12.43
C THR A 26 11.79 -19.82 11.57
N VAL A 27 10.93 -19.13 10.81
CA VAL A 27 11.31 -17.96 10.00
C VAL A 27 10.69 -16.72 10.60
N VAL A 28 11.52 -15.72 10.90
CA VAL A 28 11.09 -14.40 11.39
C VAL A 28 11.25 -13.39 10.26
N VAL A 29 10.14 -12.85 9.78
CA VAL A 29 10.12 -11.86 8.70
C VAL A 29 9.76 -10.49 9.28
N ALA A 30 10.53 -9.46 8.92
CA ALA A 30 10.19 -8.09 9.27
C ALA A 30 8.87 -7.68 8.62
N GLY A 31 8.02 -6.96 9.36
CA GLY A 31 6.79 -6.41 8.80
C GLY A 31 7.07 -5.43 7.66
N ALA A 32 6.19 -5.41 6.66
CA ALA A 32 6.27 -4.42 5.59
C ALA A 32 6.06 -3.01 6.14
N ALA A 33 6.76 -2.02 5.59
CA ALA A 33 6.44 -0.63 5.87
C ALA A 33 5.01 -0.33 5.40
N PRO A 34 4.16 0.28 6.23
CA PRO A 34 2.80 0.62 5.82
C PRO A 34 2.86 1.59 4.64
N HIS A 35 2.21 1.22 3.54
CA HIS A 35 1.97 2.10 2.40
C HIS A 35 0.48 2.43 2.34
N ALA A 36 0.15 3.66 1.98
CA ALA A 36 -1.23 4.06 1.85
C ALA A 36 -1.81 3.50 0.54
N GLU A 37 -2.84 2.67 0.66
CA GLU A 37 -3.58 2.18 -0.49
C GLU A 37 -4.31 3.32 -1.19
N LEU A 38 -4.33 3.29 -2.52
CA LEU A 38 -4.92 4.36 -3.34
C LEU A 38 -6.41 4.58 -3.02
N SER A 39 -7.15 3.51 -2.74
CA SER A 39 -8.57 3.59 -2.33
C SER A 39 -8.77 4.35 -1.02
N SER A 40 -7.90 4.13 -0.04
CA SER A 40 -7.91 4.86 1.24
C SER A 40 -7.61 6.35 1.04
N LEU A 41 -6.70 6.68 0.11
CA LEU A 41 -6.39 8.07 -0.23
C LEU A 41 -7.56 8.77 -0.93
N ILE A 42 -8.28 8.06 -1.81
CA ILE A 42 -9.50 8.58 -2.44
C ILE A 42 -10.56 8.88 -1.38
N ALA A 43 -10.80 7.95 -0.45
CA ALA A 43 -11.75 8.16 0.65
C ALA A 43 -11.37 9.38 1.49
N GLN A 44 -10.08 9.54 1.81
CA GLN A 44 -9.58 10.71 2.51
C GLN A 44 -9.81 12.01 1.72
N VAL A 45 -9.58 12.02 0.40
CA VAL A 45 -9.91 13.19 -0.44
C VAL A 45 -11.40 13.51 -0.39
N GLU A 46 -12.28 12.51 -0.45
CA GLU A 46 -13.73 12.71 -0.41
C GLU A 46 -14.19 13.31 0.93
N GLU A 47 -13.56 12.97 2.06
CA GLU A 47 -13.83 13.59 3.36
C GLU A 47 -13.54 15.10 3.34
N PHE A 48 -12.39 15.50 2.76
CA PHE A 48 -12.03 16.92 2.64
C PHE A 48 -12.99 17.66 1.69
N VAL A 49 -13.43 17.00 0.62
CA VAL A 49 -14.42 17.58 -0.30
C VAL A 49 -15.78 17.71 0.36
N ALA A 50 -16.20 16.73 1.17
CA ALA A 50 -17.42 16.82 1.97
C ALA A 50 -17.35 17.95 3.01
N ALA A 51 -16.14 18.27 3.51
CA ALA A 51 -15.88 19.43 4.34
C ALA A 51 -15.84 20.78 3.56
N GLY A 52 -16.07 20.76 2.24
CA GLY A 52 -16.16 21.95 1.39
C GLY A 52 -14.85 22.38 0.72
N ILE A 53 -13.78 21.60 0.87
CA ILE A 53 -12.49 21.88 0.22
C ILE A 53 -12.59 21.48 -1.26
N ARG A 54 -11.96 22.27 -2.14
CA ARG A 54 -11.94 21.94 -3.57
C ARG A 54 -11.15 20.66 -3.79
N VAL A 55 -11.64 19.79 -4.67
CA VAL A 55 -11.03 18.48 -5.00
C VAL A 55 -9.53 18.59 -5.28
N LYS A 56 -9.12 19.61 -6.03
CA LYS A 56 -7.71 19.84 -6.37
C LYS A 56 -6.84 20.16 -5.14
N ASP A 57 -7.38 20.96 -4.23
CA ASP A 57 -6.68 21.37 -3.01
C ASP A 57 -6.61 20.17 -2.03
N ALA A 58 -7.72 19.44 -1.87
CA ALA A 58 -7.78 18.19 -1.11
C ALA A 58 -6.79 17.13 -1.62
N CYS A 59 -6.69 16.92 -2.94
CA CYS A 59 -5.70 16.03 -3.53
C CYS A 59 -4.26 16.48 -3.25
N SER A 60 -4.03 17.80 -3.19
CA SER A 60 -2.70 18.35 -2.92
C SER A 60 -2.30 18.14 -1.46
N GLU A 61 -3.23 18.35 -0.53
CA GLU A 61 -3.01 18.09 0.90
C GLU A 61 -2.77 16.60 1.19
N VAL A 62 -3.62 15.71 0.64
CA VAL A 62 -3.45 14.26 0.82
C VAL A 62 -2.13 13.79 0.21
N ALA A 63 -1.80 14.21 -1.01
CA ALA A 63 -0.52 13.82 -1.63
C ALA A 63 0.70 14.36 -0.85
N ALA A 64 0.61 15.53 -0.23
CA ALA A 64 1.69 16.08 0.60
C ALA A 64 1.90 15.28 1.90
N ALA A 65 0.83 14.69 2.46
CA ALA A 65 0.90 13.87 3.66
C ALA A 65 1.41 12.44 3.41
N HIS A 66 1.39 11.95 2.17
CA HIS A 66 1.71 10.56 1.82
C HIS A 66 2.90 10.48 0.85
N PRO A 67 4.13 10.22 1.34
CA PRO A 67 5.32 10.10 0.51
C PRO A 67 5.15 9.06 -0.61
N GLY A 68 5.54 9.44 -1.83
CA GLY A 68 5.44 8.58 -3.01
C GLY A 68 4.14 8.73 -3.79
N VAL A 69 3.13 9.42 -3.25
CA VAL A 69 1.87 9.71 -3.95
C VAL A 69 2.03 10.96 -4.82
N ARG A 70 1.70 10.86 -6.11
CA ARG A 70 1.67 12.02 -7.01
C ARG A 70 0.27 12.64 -7.01
N THR A 71 0.17 13.94 -6.75
CA THR A 71 -1.11 14.69 -6.76
C THR A 71 -1.92 14.45 -8.03
N ARG A 72 -1.27 14.41 -9.20
CA ARG A 72 -1.95 14.14 -10.48
C ARG A 72 -2.58 12.74 -10.51
N GLN A 73 -1.84 11.72 -10.07
CA GLN A 73 -2.34 10.34 -10.03
C GLN A 73 -3.54 10.22 -9.10
N LEU A 74 -3.46 10.85 -7.92
CA LEU A 74 -4.57 10.86 -6.97
C LEU A 74 -5.80 11.57 -7.54
N TYR A 75 -5.62 12.73 -8.18
CA TYR A 75 -6.72 13.45 -8.83
C TYR A 75 -7.39 12.63 -9.94
N ASP A 76 -6.59 12.00 -10.81
CA ASP A 76 -7.10 11.14 -11.89
C ASP A 76 -7.90 9.96 -11.31
N ALA A 77 -7.40 9.35 -10.23
CA ALA A 77 -8.05 8.24 -9.54
C ALA A 77 -9.37 8.64 -8.84
N VAL A 78 -9.41 9.82 -8.20
CA VAL A 78 -10.64 10.39 -7.61
C VAL A 78 -11.68 10.63 -8.70
N LEU A 79 -11.29 11.24 -9.82
CA LEU A 79 -12.22 11.44 -10.94
C LEU A 79 -12.73 10.12 -11.53
N GLN A 80 -11.87 9.10 -11.61
CA GLN A 80 -12.28 7.77 -12.05
C GLN A 80 -13.29 7.13 -11.10
N SER A 81 -12.99 7.14 -9.80
CA SER A 81 -13.89 6.61 -8.76
C SER A 81 -15.28 7.26 -8.80
N ARG A 82 -15.35 8.58 -9.04
CA ARG A 82 -16.63 9.30 -9.20
C ARG A 82 -17.41 8.90 -10.44
N ARG A 83 -16.73 8.59 -11.55
CA ARG A 83 -17.38 8.08 -12.77
C ARG A 83 -17.93 6.67 -12.56
N GLU A 84 -17.23 5.85 -11.80
CA GLU A 84 -17.64 4.49 -11.46
C GLU A 84 -18.82 4.49 -10.47
N THR A 85 -18.79 5.38 -9.48
CA THR A 85 -19.88 5.55 -8.50
C THR A 85 -21.12 6.22 -9.10
N GLY A 86 -20.93 7.10 -10.09
CA GLY A 86 -21.99 7.78 -10.84
C GLY A 86 -22.43 7.07 -12.14
N GLY A 87 -21.88 5.89 -12.43
CA GLY A 87 -22.25 5.09 -13.59
C GLY A 87 -23.63 4.44 -13.41
N PRO A 88 -24.37 4.17 -14.51
CA PRO A 88 -25.73 3.66 -14.41
C PRO A 88 -25.75 2.33 -13.65
N ALA A 89 -26.70 2.18 -12.72
CA ALA A 89 -27.07 0.89 -12.16
C ALA A 89 -27.29 -0.10 -13.31
N GLN A 90 -26.37 -1.05 -13.46
CA GLN A 90 -26.45 -2.06 -14.51
C GLN A 90 -27.54 -3.08 -14.14
N PRO A 91 -28.42 -3.46 -15.09
CA PRO A 91 -29.53 -4.39 -14.89
C PRO A 91 -29.09 -5.83 -14.62
#